data_AF-A0A9P5Z4C1-F1
#
_entry.id   AF-A0A9P5Z4C1-F1
#
_cell.length_a   1.000
_cell.length_b   1.000
_cell.length_c   1.000
_cell.angle_alpha   90.00
_cell.angle_beta   90.00
_cell.angle_gamma   90.00
#
_symmetry.space_group_name_H-M   'P 1'
#
loop_
_entity.id
_entity.type
_entity.pdbx_description
1 polymer ?
#
loop_
_entity_poly.entity_id
_entity_poly.type
_entity_poly.pdbx_seq_one_letter_code
_entity_poly.pdbx_strand_id
1 'polypeptide(L)'
;LPTAQLESLKFKANQIIDSIFALQRTIELGGYANPMPAWPEIFSKYNIILSQTHNFSNSLVNPFPTPSTANTRSQQPQQNIYERIALHPSTAMPDTQLDGEVVPLLRNQQTTDVLRMENDTVKRLAEHMSTRGSLGVLGITPPPAPTGGFGVPRKPEYEDVLQECAEIRGAHDRRVERAV
;
A
#
# COMPACT_ATOMS: atom_id res chain seq x y z
N LEU A 1 11.86 -18.72 -11.11
CA LEU A 1 11.67 -17.57 -10.22
C LEU A 1 12.52 -16.41 -10.72
N PRO A 2 12.08 -15.15 -10.66
CA PRO A 2 12.86 -13.97 -11.06
C PRO A 2 13.95 -13.65 -10.03
N THR A 3 14.99 -14.49 -9.96
CA THR A 3 16.03 -14.43 -8.91
C THR A 3 16.81 -13.11 -8.91
N ALA A 4 17.19 -12.61 -10.08
CA ALA A 4 17.90 -11.33 -10.21
C ALA A 4 17.05 -10.13 -9.72
N GLN A 5 15.72 -10.20 -9.88
CA GLN A 5 14.82 -9.14 -9.43
C GLN A 5 14.65 -9.17 -7.92
N LEU A 6 14.48 -10.36 -7.33
CA LEU A 6 14.43 -10.55 -5.89
C LEU A 6 15.75 -10.15 -5.22
N GLU A 7 16.89 -10.42 -5.85
CA GLU A 7 18.21 -10.00 -5.37
C GLU A 7 18.36 -8.47 -5.39
N SER A 8 17.93 -7.82 -6.49
CA SER A 8 17.90 -6.36 -6.56
C SER A 8 16.97 -5.75 -5.50
N LEU A 9 15.80 -6.35 -5.28
CA LEU A 9 14.85 -5.92 -4.25
C LEU A 9 15.44 -6.06 -2.85
N LYS A 10 16.10 -7.18 -2.56
CA LYS A 10 16.82 -7.41 -1.30
C LYS A 10 17.91 -6.36 -1.08
N PHE A 11 18.70 -6.04 -2.11
CA PHE A 11 19.73 -5.01 -2.02
C PHE A 11 19.13 -3.64 -1.68
N LYS A 12 18.04 -3.24 -2.35
CA LYS A 12 17.34 -1.99 -2.06
C LYS A 12 16.71 -1.96 -0.67
N ALA A 13 16.14 -3.07 -0.22
CA ALA A 13 15.59 -3.19 1.13
C ALA A 13 16.68 -3.03 2.20
N ASN A 14 17.84 -3.68 2.02
CA ASN A 14 18.99 -3.51 2.92
C ASN A 14 19.47 -2.05 2.96
N GLN A 15 19.51 -1.38 1.81
CA GLN A 15 19.91 0.03 1.76
C GLN A 15 18.97 0.94 2.57
N ILE A 16 17.67 0.66 2.57
CA ILE A 16 16.68 1.37 3.39
C ILE A 16 16.89 1.07 4.88
N ILE A 17 17.15 -0.19 5.22
CA ILE A 17 17.43 -0.59 6.61
C ILE A 17 18.68 0.15 7.13
N ASP A 18 19.75 0.19 6.34
CA ASP A 18 20.99 0.87 6.72
C ASP A 18 20.79 2.39 6.90
N SER A 19 19.97 3.03 6.05
CA SER A 19 19.68 4.45 6.16
C SER A 19 18.81 4.78 7.38
N ILE A 20 17.87 3.89 7.75
CA ILE A 20 17.10 3.99 8.98
C ILE A 20 18.01 3.87 10.21
N PHE A 21 18.89 2.87 10.25
CA PHE A 21 19.83 2.71 11.36
C PHE A 21 20.81 3.89 11.48
N ALA A 22 21.23 4.46 10.34
CA ALA A 22 22.05 5.67 10.35
C ALA A 22 21.31 6.87 10.97
N LEU A 23 20.02 7.05 10.69
CA LEU A 23 19.18 8.08 11.32
C LEU A 23 19.00 7.81 12.82
N GLN A 24 18.66 6.57 13.19
CA GLN A 24 18.50 6.16 14.59
C GLN A 24 19.77 6.46 15.39
N ARG A 25 20.94 6.08 14.88
CA ARG A 25 22.22 6.33 15.54
C ARG A 25 22.49 7.83 15.69
N THR A 26 22.15 8.66 14.71
CA THR A 26 22.27 10.13 14.85
C THR A 26 21.37 10.67 15.96
N ILE A 27 20.16 10.14 16.10
CA ILE A 27 19.22 10.53 17.18
C ILE A 27 19.73 10.08 18.55
N GLU A 28 20.20 8.83 18.66
CA GLU A 28 20.68 8.23 19.92
C GLU A 28 22.00 8.85 20.41
N LEU A 29 22.94 9.14 19.50
CA LEU A 29 24.21 9.81 19.84
C LEU A 29 24.00 11.27 20.28
N GLY A 30 22.91 11.91 19.85
CA GLY A 30 22.49 13.21 20.36
C GLY A 30 21.97 13.17 21.80
N GLY A 31 21.71 11.99 22.37
CA GLY A 31 21.08 11.83 23.70
C GLY A 31 22.01 11.97 24.90
N TYR A 32 23.34 11.91 24.73
CA TYR A 32 24.26 11.80 25.88
C TYR A 32 24.79 13.12 26.45
N ALA A 33 24.75 14.26 25.73
CA ALA A 33 25.29 15.52 26.29
C ALA A 33 24.88 16.86 25.60
N ASN A 34 24.02 16.91 24.59
CA ASN A 34 23.67 18.19 23.92
C ASN A 34 22.26 18.15 23.29
N PRO A 35 21.64 19.29 22.93
CA PRO A 35 20.27 19.33 22.45
C PRO A 35 20.17 18.54 21.14
N MET A 36 18.97 18.00 20.88
CA MET A 36 18.55 17.29 19.68
C MET A 36 19.40 17.61 18.44
N PRO A 37 19.85 16.59 17.65
CA PRO A 37 20.67 16.83 16.47
C PRO A 37 20.04 17.89 15.57
N ALA A 38 20.88 18.70 14.93
CA ALA A 38 20.43 19.86 14.18
C ALA A 38 19.37 19.43 13.15
N TRP A 39 18.19 20.06 13.20
CA TRP A 39 17.06 19.75 12.32
C TRP A 39 17.43 19.58 10.84
N PRO A 40 18.34 20.39 10.24
CA PRO A 40 18.76 20.19 8.85
C PRO A 40 19.40 18.82 8.57
N GLU A 41 20.11 18.25 9.55
CA GLU A 41 20.76 16.94 9.41
C GLU A 41 19.73 15.81 9.43
N ILE A 42 18.75 15.88 10.35
CA ILE A 42 17.60 14.95 10.39
C ILE A 42 16.84 15.03 9.06
N PHE A 43 16.54 16.23 8.59
CA PHE A 43 15.80 16.45 7.35
C PHE A 43 16.55 15.89 6.13
N SER A 44 17.86 16.08 6.07
CA SER A 44 18.69 15.50 5.00
C SER A 44 18.61 13.96 4.97
N LYS A 45 18.77 13.30 6.13
CA LYS A 45 18.66 11.84 6.22
C LYS A 45 17.25 11.34 5.91
N TYR A 46 16.22 12.08 6.33
CA TYR A 46 14.83 11.77 5.98
C TYR A 46 14.58 11.81 4.47
N ASN A 47 15.11 12.83 3.77
CA ASN A 47 15.00 12.91 2.30
C ASN A 47 15.70 11.73 1.60
N ILE A 48 16.82 11.26 2.14
CA ILE A 48 17.48 10.04 1.64
C ILE A 48 16.55 8.84 1.79
N ILE A 49 15.97 8.63 2.98
CA ILE A 49 15.01 7.53 3.22
C ILE A 49 13.81 7.63 2.28
N LEU A 50 13.26 8.85 2.10
CA LEU A 50 12.14 9.10 1.18
C LEU A 50 12.50 8.71 -0.26
N SER A 51 13.65 9.16 -0.76
CA SER A 51 14.08 8.82 -2.12
C SER A 51 14.31 7.32 -2.32
N GLN A 52 14.88 6.64 -1.31
CA GLN A 52 15.09 5.19 -1.34
C GLN A 52 13.77 4.42 -1.32
N THR A 53 12.82 4.85 -0.48
CA THR A 53 11.48 4.27 -0.39
C THR A 53 10.70 4.45 -1.69
N HIS A 54 10.79 5.63 -2.32
CA HIS A 54 10.19 5.90 -3.61
C HIS A 54 10.77 4.99 -4.71
N ASN A 55 12.09 4.83 -4.75
CA ASN A 55 12.77 3.92 -5.69
C ASN A 55 12.38 2.44 -5.45
N PHE A 56 12.21 2.05 -4.19
CA PHE A 56 11.75 0.72 -3.82
C PHE A 56 10.29 0.48 -4.27
N SER A 57 9.40 1.44 -4.01
CA SER A 57 8.00 1.41 -4.47
C SER A 57 7.90 1.28 -5.99
N ASN A 58 8.66 2.07 -6.74
CA ASN A 58 8.71 1.97 -8.20
C ASN A 58 9.23 0.62 -8.69
N SER A 59 10.09 -0.05 -7.91
CA SER A 59 10.58 -1.39 -8.26
C SER A 59 9.55 -2.48 -7.98
N LEU A 60 8.61 -2.24 -7.07
CA LEU A 60 7.50 -3.14 -6.76
C LEU A 60 6.32 -2.98 -7.71
N VAL A 61 6.02 -1.75 -8.15
CA VAL A 61 4.85 -1.44 -8.96
C VAL A 61 5.13 -1.58 -10.46
N ASN A 62 6.34 -1.28 -10.93
CA ASN A 62 6.62 -1.33 -12.36
C ASN A 62 6.79 -2.79 -12.82
N PRO A 63 5.91 -3.28 -13.70
CA PRO A 63 6.06 -4.61 -14.28
C PRO A 63 7.31 -4.58 -15.15
N PHE A 64 8.33 -5.36 -14.77
CA PHE A 64 9.51 -5.52 -15.61
C PHE A 64 9.08 -6.10 -16.96
N PRO A 65 9.56 -5.57 -18.09
CA PRO A 65 9.30 -6.16 -19.39
C PRO A 65 9.94 -7.55 -19.41
N THR A 66 9.14 -8.59 -19.18
CA THR A 66 9.52 -9.94 -19.54
C THR A 66 9.77 -9.94 -21.05
N PRO A 67 10.86 -10.53 -21.55
CA PRO A 67 11.03 -10.76 -22.99
C PRO A 67 10.00 -11.81 -23.42
N SER A 68 8.74 -11.39 -23.59
CA SER A 68 7.73 -12.20 -24.26
C SER A 68 8.11 -12.21 -25.73
N THR A 69 8.48 -13.39 -26.21
CA THR A 69 8.58 -13.72 -27.63
C THR A 69 7.45 -13.04 -28.41
N ALA A 70 7.85 -12.29 -29.43
CA ALA A 70 6.96 -11.56 -30.32
C ALA A 70 5.93 -12.50 -30.97
N ASN A 71 4.74 -12.60 -30.40
CA ASN A 71 3.48 -12.88 -31.10
C ASN A 71 2.33 -12.99 -30.10
N THR A 72 1.56 -11.91 -29.95
CA THR A 72 0.09 -11.88 -30.15
C THR A 72 -0.50 -10.60 -29.55
N ARG A 73 -1.30 -9.91 -30.37
CA ARG A 73 -2.06 -8.70 -30.05
C ARG A 73 -3.18 -9.01 -29.06
N SER A 74 -2.89 -9.06 -27.78
CA SER A 74 -3.91 -8.90 -26.74
C SER A 74 -3.39 -7.98 -25.64
N GLN A 75 -4.08 -6.85 -25.46
CA GLN A 75 -3.88 -5.93 -24.34
C GLN A 75 -4.27 -6.67 -23.04
N GLN A 76 -3.38 -7.51 -22.50
CA GLN A 76 -3.49 -7.94 -21.12
C GLN A 76 -2.89 -6.84 -20.23
N PRO A 77 -3.55 -6.46 -19.13
CA PRO A 77 -2.97 -5.52 -18.17
C PRO A 77 -1.63 -6.09 -17.71
N GLN A 78 -0.59 -5.27 -17.71
CA GLN A 78 0.75 -5.70 -17.31
C GLN A 78 0.70 -6.18 -15.85
N GLN A 79 0.64 -7.49 -15.65
CA GLN A 79 0.50 -8.09 -14.32
C GLN A 79 1.82 -8.00 -13.57
N ASN A 80 1.75 -7.65 -12.28
CA ASN A 80 2.90 -7.57 -11.42
C ASN A 80 3.47 -8.98 -11.17
N ILE A 81 4.73 -9.21 -11.52
CA ILE A 81 5.39 -10.52 -11.43
C ILE A 81 5.39 -11.03 -9.98
N TYR A 82 5.44 -10.12 -9.01
CA TYR A 82 5.48 -10.44 -7.58
C TYR A 82 4.14 -10.97 -7.04
N GLU A 83 3.01 -10.63 -7.66
CA GLU A 83 1.68 -11.09 -7.20
C GLU A 83 1.47 -12.59 -7.43
N ARG A 84 2.21 -13.21 -8.36
CA ARG A 84 2.10 -14.64 -8.68
C ARG A 84 3.09 -15.52 -7.92
N ILE A 85 3.98 -14.93 -7.12
CA ILE A 85 4.99 -15.66 -6.37
C ILE A 85 4.40 -16.12 -5.03
N ALA A 86 4.19 -17.43 -4.89
CA ALA A 86 3.89 -18.05 -3.61
C ALA A 86 5.19 -18.44 -2.89
N LEU A 87 5.39 -17.97 -1.67
CA LEU A 87 6.52 -18.33 -0.83
C LEU A 87 6.16 -19.58 -0.02
N HIS A 88 6.99 -20.61 -0.11
CA HIS A 88 6.92 -21.80 0.74
C HIS A 88 8.34 -22.12 1.24
N PRO A 89 8.49 -22.65 2.47
CA PRO A 89 9.78 -23.11 2.95
C PRO A 89 10.31 -24.25 2.06
N SER A 90 11.57 -24.13 1.64
CA SER A 90 12.22 -25.10 0.74
C SER A 90 12.80 -26.31 1.46
N THR A 91 12.96 -26.23 2.79
CA THR A 91 13.44 -27.33 3.65
C THR A 91 12.28 -27.92 4.44
N ALA A 92 12.19 -29.25 4.45
CA ALA A 92 11.26 -29.96 5.31
C ALA A 92 11.59 -29.64 6.78
N MET A 93 10.69 -28.98 7.47
CA MET A 93 10.80 -28.63 8.88
C MET A 93 9.57 -29.16 9.63
N PRO A 94 9.71 -29.53 10.92
CA PRO A 94 8.59 -30.00 11.72
C PRO A 94 7.56 -28.88 11.95
N ASP A 95 6.28 -29.24 12.01
CA ASP A 95 5.15 -28.30 12.13
C ASP A 95 5.31 -27.30 13.29
N THR A 96 5.89 -27.73 14.41
CA THR A 96 6.13 -26.86 15.58
C THR A 96 7.17 -25.77 15.33
N GLN A 97 8.20 -26.04 14.52
CA GLN A 97 9.18 -25.02 14.12
C GLN A 97 8.61 -24.13 13.01
N LEU A 98 7.80 -24.70 12.12
CA LEU A 98 7.13 -23.95 11.07
C LEU A 98 6.21 -22.88 11.66
N ASP A 99 5.37 -23.27 12.62
CA ASP A 99 4.44 -22.38 13.31
C ASP A 99 5.14 -21.33 14.19
N GLY A 100 6.28 -21.68 14.80
CA GLY A 100 7.01 -20.79 15.69
C GLY A 100 7.88 -19.75 14.99
N GLU A 101 8.58 -20.13 13.92
CA GLU A 101 9.65 -19.30 13.33
C GLU A 101 9.27 -18.72 11.96
N VAL A 102 8.59 -19.50 11.12
CA VAL A 102 8.36 -19.15 9.71
C VAL A 102 6.99 -18.53 9.50
N VAL A 103 5.94 -19.07 10.15
CA VAL A 103 4.58 -18.56 10.05
C VAL A 103 4.46 -17.09 10.46
N PRO A 104 5.11 -16.60 11.55
CA PRO A 104 5.05 -15.18 11.89
C PRO A 104 5.70 -14.28 10.83
N LEU A 105 6.76 -14.74 10.17
CA LEU A 105 7.48 -13.97 9.13
C LEU A 105 6.75 -13.99 7.78
N LEU A 106 6.07 -15.10 7.47
CA LEU A 106 5.21 -15.21 6.28
C LEU A 106 3.86 -14.52 6.47
N ARG A 107 3.54 -14.08 7.70
CA ARG A 107 2.30 -13.38 7.98
C ARG A 107 2.37 -11.97 7.40
N ASN A 108 1.44 -11.67 6.50
CA ASN A 108 1.18 -10.31 6.02
C ASN A 108 0.42 -9.48 7.07
N GLN A 109 0.81 -9.57 8.35
CA GLN A 109 0.15 -8.82 9.41
C GLN A 109 0.54 -7.34 9.27
N GLN A 110 -0.42 -6.52 8.85
CA GLN A 110 -0.27 -5.08 8.91
C GLN A 110 -0.04 -4.64 10.37
N THR A 111 0.81 -3.63 10.55
CA THR A 111 0.97 -2.94 11.83
C THR A 111 -0.37 -2.37 12.28
N THR A 112 -0.69 -2.47 13.57
CA THR A 112 -1.98 -2.02 14.13
C THR A 112 -2.29 -0.55 13.83
N ASP A 113 -1.26 0.29 13.77
CA ASP A 113 -1.40 1.71 13.45
C ASP A 113 -1.82 1.95 12.00
N VAL A 114 -1.29 1.14 11.07
CA VAL A 114 -1.69 1.18 9.65
C VAL A 114 -3.15 0.74 9.53
N LEU A 115 -3.52 -0.35 10.20
CA LEU A 115 -4.90 -0.83 10.21
C LEU A 115 -5.87 0.21 10.79
N ARG A 116 -5.50 0.88 11.88
CA ARG A 116 -6.32 1.97 12.45
C ARG A 116 -6.47 3.11 11.44
N MET A 117 -5.38 3.53 10.81
CA MET A 117 -5.38 4.62 9.84
C MET A 117 -6.22 4.28 8.60
N GLU A 118 -6.15 3.04 8.09
CA GLU A 118 -6.99 2.55 6.99
C GLU A 118 -8.47 2.57 7.36
N ASN A 119 -8.83 2.14 8.57
CA ASN A 119 -10.22 2.21 9.02
C ASN A 119 -10.73 3.65 9.14
N ASP A 120 -9.92 4.56 9.68
CA ASP A 120 -10.28 5.97 9.81
C ASP A 120 -10.44 6.66 8.44
N THR A 121 -9.57 6.34 7.47
CA THR A 121 -9.67 6.90 6.11
C THR A 121 -10.87 6.34 5.36
N VAL A 122 -11.13 5.03 5.42
CA VAL A 122 -12.32 4.40 4.81
C VAL A 122 -13.60 4.96 5.43
N LYS A 123 -13.63 5.17 6.74
CA LYS A 123 -14.79 5.77 7.42
C LYS A 123 -15.06 7.19 6.93
N ARG A 124 -14.03 8.04 6.88
CA ARG A 124 -14.16 9.43 6.37
C ARG A 124 -14.59 9.45 4.90
N LEU A 125 -14.05 8.54 4.08
CA LEU A 125 -14.45 8.41 2.68
C LEU A 125 -15.94 8.04 2.58
N ALA A 126 -16.36 7.03 3.35
CA ALA A 126 -17.75 6.59 3.38
C ALA A 126 -18.72 7.70 3.86
N GLU A 127 -18.31 8.58 4.76
CA GLU A 127 -19.12 9.73 5.19
C GLU A 127 -19.39 10.73 4.05
N HIS A 128 -18.48 10.83 3.08
CA HIS A 128 -18.60 11.73 1.93
C HIS A 128 -19.15 11.07 0.66
N MET A 129 -19.24 9.74 0.61
CA MET A 129 -19.83 9.00 -0.50
C MET A 129 -21.36 9.04 -0.44
N SER A 130 -22.00 9.19 -1.61
CA SER A 130 -23.45 9.14 -1.74
C SER A 130 -24.01 7.73 -1.44
N THR A 131 -23.26 6.68 -1.78
CA THR A 131 -23.57 5.28 -1.45
C THR A 131 -23.25 4.92 0.01
N ARG A 132 -22.56 5.80 0.76
CA ARG A 132 -21.93 5.52 2.06
C ARG A 132 -20.99 4.31 2.06
N GLY A 133 -20.45 3.94 0.90
CA GLY A 133 -19.54 2.81 0.74
C GLY A 133 -20.16 1.48 1.18
N SER A 134 -19.32 0.59 1.73
CA SER A 134 -19.76 -0.73 2.22
C SER A 134 -20.78 -0.66 3.38
N LEU A 135 -20.83 0.45 4.12
CA LEU A 135 -21.80 0.68 5.20
C LEU A 135 -23.23 0.88 4.68
N GLY A 136 -23.40 1.44 3.48
CA GLY A 136 -24.68 1.55 2.79
C GLY A 136 -25.12 0.22 2.17
N VAL A 137 -24.17 -0.52 1.57
CA VAL A 137 -24.42 -1.87 1.02
C VAL A 137 -24.79 -2.88 2.12
N LEU A 138 -24.23 -2.74 3.32
CA LEU A 138 -24.58 -3.58 4.47
C LEU A 138 -25.86 -3.13 5.20
N GLY A 139 -26.46 -2.00 4.80
CA GLY A 139 -27.70 -1.48 5.41
C GLY A 139 -27.54 -1.03 6.87
N ILE A 140 -26.30 -0.79 7.32
CA ILE A 140 -25.99 -0.37 8.69
C ILE A 140 -26.36 1.11 8.90
N THR A 141 -26.41 1.88 7.81
CA THR A 141 -26.89 3.27 7.82
C THR A 141 -28.17 3.39 7.00
N PRO A 142 -29.19 4.12 7.49
CA PRO A 142 -30.41 4.35 6.72
C PRO A 142 -30.05 5.11 5.44
N PRO A 143 -30.61 4.70 4.28
CA PRO A 143 -30.35 5.38 3.01
C PRO A 143 -30.81 6.85 3.10
N PRO A 144 -30.09 7.79 2.48
CA PRO A 144 -30.54 9.17 2.43
C PRO A 144 -31.93 9.24 1.78
N ALA A 145 -32.82 10.04 2.37
CA ALA A 145 -34.16 10.26 1.82
C ALA A 145 -34.02 10.92 0.43
N PRO A 146 -34.74 10.44 -0.60
CA PRO A 146 -34.67 11.04 -1.92
C PRO A 146 -35.19 12.48 -1.86
N THR A 147 -34.38 13.43 -2.33
CA THR A 147 -34.82 14.77 -2.66
C THR A 147 -35.74 14.71 -3.87
N GLY A 148 -37.04 14.51 -3.63
CA GLY A 148 -38.09 14.81 -4.62
C GLY A 148 -38.81 13.64 -5.30
N GLY A 149 -38.98 12.46 -4.67
CA GLY A 149 -39.84 11.42 -5.26
C GLY A 149 -40.23 10.30 -4.30
N PHE A 150 -41.47 9.82 -4.42
CA PHE A 150 -42.02 8.65 -3.73
C PHE A 150 -41.45 7.32 -4.28
N GLY A 151 -40.14 7.12 -4.16
CA GLY A 151 -39.46 5.89 -4.54
C GLY A 151 -38.83 5.21 -3.32
N VAL A 152 -39.01 3.89 -3.19
CA VAL A 152 -38.26 3.09 -2.22
C VAL A 152 -36.76 3.29 -2.49
N PRO A 153 -35.95 3.73 -1.50
CA PRO A 153 -34.52 3.91 -1.71
C PRO A 153 -33.92 2.57 -2.10
N ARG A 154 -33.38 2.47 -3.32
CA ARG A 154 -32.65 1.28 -3.74
C ARG A 154 -31.44 1.13 -2.82
N LYS A 155 -31.27 -0.07 -2.27
CA LYS A 155 -30.09 -0.41 -1.50
C LYS A 155 -28.89 -0.31 -2.44
N PRO A 156 -27.86 0.50 -2.11
CA PRO A 156 -26.66 0.56 -2.93
C PRO A 156 -26.06 -0.84 -3.06
N GLU A 157 -25.72 -1.24 -4.28
CA GLU A 157 -25.01 -2.50 -4.52
C GLU A 157 -23.49 -2.27 -4.50
N TYR A 158 -22.72 -3.35 -4.40
CA TYR A 158 -21.26 -3.26 -4.37
C TYR A 158 -20.71 -2.67 -5.67
N GLU A 159 -21.38 -2.92 -6.80
CA GLU A 159 -21.03 -2.35 -8.10
C GLU A 159 -21.19 -0.82 -8.11
N ASP A 160 -22.25 -0.29 -7.49
CA ASP A 160 -22.48 1.16 -7.38
C ASP A 160 -21.36 1.85 -6.57
N VAL A 161 -20.90 1.22 -5.48
CA VAL A 161 -19.79 1.73 -4.65
C VAL A 161 -18.48 1.74 -5.43
N LEU A 162 -18.19 0.69 -6.21
CA LEU A 162 -16.99 0.61 -7.02
C LEU A 162 -16.99 1.65 -8.15
N GLN A 163 -18.14 1.86 -8.78
CA GLN A 163 -18.30 2.89 -9.80
C GLN A 163 -18.11 4.28 -9.21
N GLU A 164 -18.74 4.58 -8.07
CA GLU A 164 -18.56 5.87 -7.38
C GLU A 164 -17.09 6.11 -6.98
N CYS A 165 -16.39 5.10 -6.47
CA CYS A 165 -14.96 5.17 -6.19
C CYS A 165 -14.12 5.49 -7.45
N ALA A 166 -14.46 4.89 -8.59
CA ALA A 166 -13.77 5.16 -9.86
C ALA A 166 -14.02 6.59 -10.36
N GLU A 167 -15.23 7.10 -10.20
CA GLU A 167 -15.60 8.48 -10.53
C GLU A 167 -14.88 9.50 -9.64
N ILE A 168 -14.87 9.27 -8.32
CA ILE A 168 -14.14 10.11 -7.34
C ILE A 168 -12.66 10.16 -7.71
N ARG A 169 -12.04 9.00 -7.98
CA ARG A 169 -10.65 8.90 -8.41
C ARG A 169 -10.40 9.70 -9.69
N GLY A 170 -11.20 9.47 -10.73
CA GLY A 170 -11.02 10.18 -12.01
C GLY A 170 -11.26 11.69 -11.91
N ALA A 171 -12.15 12.15 -11.03
CA ALA A 171 -12.37 13.56 -10.77
C ALA A 171 -11.21 14.19 -9.98
N HIS A 172 -10.64 13.45 -9.02
CA HIS A 172 -9.46 13.85 -8.27
C HIS A 172 -8.24 13.97 -9.18
N ASP A 173 -7.94 12.95 -9.98
CA ASP A 173 -6.77 12.92 -10.87
C ASP A 173 -6.82 14.07 -11.88
N ARG A 174 -7.99 14.38 -12.45
CA ARG A 174 -8.21 15.55 -13.32
C ARG A 174 -8.04 16.90 -12.61
N ARG A 175 -8.21 16.99 -11.29
CA ARG A 175 -7.93 18.22 -10.52
C ARG A 175 -6.44 18.37 -10.28
N VAL A 176 -5.77 17.27 -9.95
CA VAL A 176 -4.31 17.24 -9.77
C VAL A 176 -3.60 17.61 -11.07
N GLU A 177 -4.01 17.02 -12.20
CA GLU A 177 -3.43 17.31 -13.51
C GLU A 177 -3.59 18.78 -13.91
N ARG A 178 -4.71 19.42 -13.55
CA ARG A 178 -4.92 20.86 -13.81
C ARG A 178 -4.09 21.78 -12.92
N ALA A 179 -3.60 21.28 -11.79
CA ALA A 179 -2.86 22.06 -10.80
C ALA A 179 -1.33 22.00 -11.01
N VAL A 180 -0.85 21.04 -11.81
CA VAL A 180 0.53 20.91 -12.28
C VAL A 180 0.75 21.83 -13.48
#